data_AF-A0A0D8CG52-F1
#
_entry.id   AF-A0A0D8CG52-F1
#
_cell.length_a   1.000
_cell.length_b   1.000
_cell.length_c   1.000
_cell.angle_alpha   90.00
_cell.angle_beta   90.00
_cell.angle_gamma   90.00
#
_symmetry.space_group_name_H-M   'P 1'
#
loop_
_entity.id
_entity.type
_entity.pdbx_description
1 polymer ?
#
loop_
_entity_poly.entity_id
_entity_poly.type
_entity_poly.pdbx_seq_one_letter_code
_entity_poly.pdbx_strand_id
1 'polypeptide(L)'
;MSHFDWGSGAIVKPEQPKKKKNVQIIPAQTDLKRRAVNFVKGFDINLSPEQLEELEQVVQRSSETFVRDIGKDLMECRKTVIAGLGDKSKRPEAITAAGDLAYSVKALGGTFQYPLMTQIAKSMENFVGERTTANEKQLLVIQLHIDSLYVILAGRVTGFGSTVEQATVAALTKLTERYEDPRE
;
A
#
# COMPACT_ATOMS: atom_id res chain seq x y z
N MET A 1 17.27 14.35 58.30
CA MET A 1 17.62 13.67 59.56
C MET A 1 18.39 12.42 59.19
N SER A 2 19.70 12.40 59.46
CA SER A 2 20.56 11.22 59.27
C SER A 2 20.29 10.23 60.41
N HIS A 3 19.97 8.98 60.08
CA HIS A 3 19.81 7.91 61.06
C HIS A 3 21.13 7.15 61.20
N PHE A 4 21.53 6.85 62.43
CA PHE A 4 22.77 6.14 62.73
C PHE A 4 22.52 4.63 62.68
N ASP A 5 23.21 3.91 61.81
CA ASP A 5 23.04 2.46 61.66
C ASP A 5 24.02 1.71 62.59
N TRP A 6 23.48 1.03 63.59
CA TRP A 6 24.24 0.34 64.63
C TRP A 6 24.88 -0.99 64.15
N GLY A 7 24.58 -1.45 62.93
CA GLY A 7 25.16 -2.69 62.37
C GLY A 7 26.50 -2.50 61.63
N SER A 8 26.77 -1.30 61.09
CA SER A 8 27.94 -1.04 60.22
C SER A 8 28.79 0.16 60.62
N GLY A 9 28.45 0.85 61.72
CA GLY A 9 29.29 1.90 62.31
C GLY A 9 29.48 3.16 61.45
N ALA A 10 28.63 3.40 60.45
CA ALA A 10 28.74 4.53 59.54
C ALA A 10 27.44 5.34 59.43
N ILE A 11 27.58 6.67 59.26
CA ILE A 11 26.45 7.59 59.09
C ILE A 11 25.98 7.52 57.63
N VAL A 12 24.87 6.83 57.37
CA VAL A 12 24.26 6.76 56.04
C VAL A 12 23.50 8.06 55.77
N LYS A 13 23.95 8.82 54.77
CA LYS A 13 23.23 10.00 54.26
C LYS A 13 22.20 9.55 53.23
N PRO A 14 20.96 10.07 53.24
CA PRO A 14 19.95 9.69 52.27
C PRO A 14 20.39 10.10 50.85
N GLU A 15 20.19 9.19 49.90
CA GLU A 15 20.53 9.33 48.50
C GLU A 15 19.81 10.55 47.89
N GLN A 16 20.54 11.43 47.20
CA GLN A 16 19.94 12.62 46.59
C GLN A 16 19.08 12.24 45.38
N PRO A 17 17.86 12.80 45.23
CA PRO A 17 16.98 12.46 44.12
C PRO A 17 17.60 12.89 42.79
N LYS A 18 17.86 11.92 41.91
CA LYS A 18 18.38 12.13 40.55
C LYS A 18 17.47 13.10 39.77
N LYS A 19 18.04 14.20 39.24
CA LYS A 19 17.34 15.18 38.39
C LYS A 19 16.65 14.49 37.22
N LYS A 20 15.32 14.60 37.13
CA LYS A 20 14.52 14.09 36.01
C LYS A 20 14.88 14.89 34.74
N LYS A 21 15.23 14.19 33.65
CA LYS A 21 15.41 14.81 32.33
C LYS A 21 14.06 15.38 31.88
N ASN A 22 14.07 16.60 31.34
CA ASN A 22 12.88 17.23 30.77
C ASN A 22 12.45 16.45 29.53
N VAL A 23 11.44 15.59 29.65
CA VAL A 23 10.79 14.92 28.52
C VAL A 23 9.56 15.74 28.16
N GLN A 24 9.53 16.27 26.94
CA GLN A 24 8.37 16.97 26.41
C GLN A 24 7.51 15.93 25.69
N ILE A 25 6.40 15.54 26.32
CA ILE A 25 5.40 14.67 25.70
C ILE A 25 4.58 15.57 24.77
N ILE A 26 4.64 15.33 23.46
CA ILE A 26 3.76 15.98 22.48
C ILE A 26 2.43 15.22 22.53
N PRO A 27 1.34 15.79 23.10
CA PRO A 27 0.06 15.11 23.08
C PRO A 27 -0.44 15.02 21.63
N ALA A 28 -0.99 13.87 21.25
CA ALA A 28 -1.68 13.74 19.97
C ALA A 28 -2.76 14.82 19.89
N GLN A 29 -2.72 15.66 18.85
CA GLN A 29 -3.72 16.69 18.65
C GLN A 29 -5.08 16.03 18.44
N THR A 30 -5.90 16.01 19.50
CA THR A 30 -7.31 15.61 19.48
C THR A 30 -8.18 16.53 18.60
N ASP A 31 -7.57 17.57 18.02
CA ASP A 31 -8.19 18.50 17.10
C ASP A 31 -8.68 17.86 15.80
N LEU A 32 -8.21 16.66 15.40
CA LEU A 32 -8.82 15.95 14.28
C LEU A 32 -10.27 15.57 14.59
N LYS A 33 -10.54 15.06 15.80
CA LYS A 33 -11.91 14.75 16.23
C LYS A 33 -12.71 16.04 16.39
N ARG A 34 -12.12 17.11 16.94
CA ARG A 34 -12.79 18.40 17.17
C ARG A 34 -13.11 19.15 15.86
N ARG A 35 -12.27 19.02 14.83
CA ARG A 35 -12.53 19.50 13.47
C ARG A 35 -13.56 18.64 12.74
N ALA A 36 -13.60 17.33 12.99
CA ALA A 36 -14.61 16.44 12.40
C ALA A 36 -16.04 16.71 12.91
N VAL A 37 -16.21 17.16 14.16
CA VAL A 37 -17.57 17.48 14.70
C VAL A 37 -18.14 18.80 14.17
N ASN A 38 -17.33 19.66 13.58
CA ASN A 38 -17.77 20.96 13.03
C ASN A 38 -18.02 20.94 11.51
N PHE A 39 -17.78 19.82 10.83
CA PHE A 39 -18.41 19.61 9.53
C PHE A 39 -19.84 19.19 9.76
N VAL A 40 -20.70 20.21 9.74
CA VAL A 40 -22.09 20.18 9.30
C VAL A 40 -22.43 18.83 8.64
N LYS A 41 -23.38 18.13 9.27
CA LYS A 41 -24.27 17.10 8.70
C LYS A 41 -23.82 16.63 7.32
N GLY A 42 -23.48 15.33 7.24
CA GLY A 42 -23.21 14.64 5.98
C GLY A 42 -24.09 15.18 4.87
N PHE A 43 -23.44 15.56 3.78
CA PHE A 43 -24.01 16.10 2.55
C PHE A 43 -25.42 15.50 2.30
N ASP A 44 -26.47 16.18 2.75
CA ASP A 44 -27.85 15.91 2.31
C ASP A 44 -27.94 16.48 0.90
N ILE A 45 -27.28 15.80 -0.05
CA ILE A 45 -27.37 16.12 -1.46
C ILE A 45 -28.74 15.62 -1.90
N ASN A 46 -29.75 16.48 -1.77
CA ASN A 46 -30.96 16.33 -2.56
C ASN A 46 -30.62 16.73 -4.00
N LEU A 47 -29.93 15.83 -4.69
CA LEU A 47 -29.65 15.96 -6.11
C LEU A 47 -30.97 15.86 -6.88
N SER A 48 -31.19 16.75 -7.83
CA SER A 48 -32.29 16.54 -8.77
C SER A 48 -32.02 15.25 -9.56
N PRO A 49 -33.07 14.59 -10.10
CA PRO A 49 -32.89 13.42 -10.96
C PRO A 49 -31.90 13.66 -12.11
N GLU A 50 -31.90 14.86 -12.68
CA GLU A 50 -30.98 15.29 -13.74
C GLU A 50 -29.52 15.38 -13.26
N GLN A 51 -29.30 15.90 -12.05
CA GLN A 51 -27.96 15.98 -11.45
C GLN A 51 -27.42 14.61 -11.04
N LEU A 52 -28.29 13.69 -10.61
CA LEU A 52 -27.91 12.29 -10.37
C LEU A 52 -27.44 11.62 -11.66
N GLU A 53 -28.21 11.78 -12.75
CA GLU A 53 -27.87 11.19 -14.04
C GLU A 53 -26.55 11.77 -14.59
N GLU A 54 -26.35 13.09 -14.50
CA GLU A 54 -25.09 13.72 -14.90
C GLU A 54 -23.89 13.19 -14.09
N LEU A 55 -24.06 13.03 -12.77
CA LEU A 55 -23.04 12.47 -11.89
C LEU A 55 -22.73 11.01 -12.22
N GLU A 56 -23.74 10.17 -12.45
CA GLU A 56 -23.56 8.78 -12.88
C GLU A 56 -22.79 8.70 -14.20
N GLN A 57 -23.12 9.55 -15.18
CA GLN A 57 -22.41 9.63 -16.44
C GLN A 57 -20.95 10.09 -16.27
N VAL A 58 -20.67 11.01 -15.35
CA VAL A 58 -19.30 11.42 -15.02
C VAL A 58 -18.54 10.26 -14.39
N VAL A 59 -19.12 9.58 -13.40
CA VAL A 59 -18.52 8.42 -12.73
C VAL A 59 -18.22 7.29 -13.72
N GLN A 60 -19.16 7.00 -14.63
CA GLN A 60 -18.98 5.98 -15.66
C GLN A 60 -17.85 6.33 -16.63
N ARG A 61 -17.82 7.58 -17.16
CA ARG A 61 -16.74 8.05 -18.04
C ARG A 61 -15.37 8.03 -17.36
N SER A 62 -15.30 8.42 -16.09
CA SER A 62 -14.08 8.35 -15.28
C SER A 62 -13.62 6.91 -15.08
N SER A 63 -14.56 5.97 -14.86
CA SER A 63 -14.25 4.54 -14.73
C SER A 63 -13.70 3.94 -16.01
N GLU A 64 -14.27 4.29 -17.18
CA GLU A 64 -13.78 3.83 -18.48
C GLU A 64 -12.39 4.37 -18.82
N THR A 65 -12.17 5.65 -18.48
CA THR A 65 -10.85 6.30 -18.61
C THR A 65 -9.83 5.59 -17.73
N PHE A 66 -10.16 5.32 -16.47
CA PHE A 66 -9.31 4.55 -15.57
C PHE A 66 -8.92 3.17 -16.15
N VAL A 67 -9.91 2.40 -16.63
CA VAL A 67 -9.64 1.06 -17.19
C VAL A 67 -8.70 1.13 -18.39
N ARG A 68 -8.89 2.10 -19.28
CA ARG A 68 -8.02 2.31 -20.43
C ARG A 68 -6.61 2.68 -20.01
N ASP A 69 -6.47 3.62 -19.09
CA ASP A 69 -5.17 4.15 -18.67
C ASP A 69 -4.36 3.07 -17.94
N ILE A 70 -4.96 2.31 -17.00
CA ILE A 70 -4.31 1.16 -16.39
C ILE A 70 -3.98 0.07 -17.41
N GLY A 71 -4.87 -0.18 -18.38
CA GLY A 71 -4.60 -1.13 -19.45
C GLY A 71 -3.34 -0.79 -20.26
N LYS A 72 -3.09 0.51 -20.47
CA LYS A 72 -1.87 1.02 -21.10
C LYS A 72 -0.65 0.83 -20.19
N ASP A 73 -0.75 1.21 -18.93
CA ASP A 73 0.35 1.07 -17.95
C ASP A 73 0.77 -0.39 -17.79
N LEU A 74 -0.19 -1.31 -17.74
CA LEU A 74 0.05 -2.75 -17.70
C LEU A 74 0.83 -3.25 -18.94
N MET A 75 0.50 -2.70 -20.12
CA MET A 75 1.16 -3.09 -21.37
C MET A 75 2.60 -2.59 -21.42
N GLU A 76 2.82 -1.34 -21.02
CA GLU A 76 4.14 -0.72 -20.96
C GLU A 76 5.03 -1.42 -19.95
N CYS A 77 4.54 -1.64 -18.72
CA CYS A 77 5.26 -2.37 -17.68
C CYS A 77 5.62 -3.79 -18.13
N ARG A 78 4.71 -4.52 -18.79
CA ARG A 78 5.01 -5.87 -19.31
C ARG A 78 6.17 -5.85 -20.29
N LYS A 79 6.20 -4.89 -21.22
CA LYS A 79 7.28 -4.75 -22.21
C LYS A 79 8.63 -4.54 -21.51
N THR A 80 8.69 -3.66 -20.51
CA THR A 80 9.91 -3.38 -19.75
C THR A 80 10.38 -4.62 -18.98
N VAL A 81 9.47 -5.36 -18.34
CA VAL A 81 9.81 -6.59 -17.61
C VAL A 81 10.33 -7.68 -18.56
N ILE A 82 9.72 -7.87 -19.74
CA ILE A 82 10.22 -8.80 -20.77
C ILE A 82 11.62 -8.39 -21.22
N ALA A 83 11.87 -7.08 -21.40
CA ALA A 83 13.19 -6.58 -21.75
C ALA A 83 14.23 -6.89 -20.65
N GLY A 84 13.87 -6.79 -19.37
CA GLY A 84 14.72 -7.17 -18.23
C GLY A 84 14.99 -8.69 -18.11
N LEU A 85 14.07 -9.52 -18.60
CA LEU A 85 14.30 -10.97 -18.71
C LEU A 85 15.36 -11.28 -19.77
N GLY A 86 15.27 -10.63 -20.94
CA GLY A 86 16.22 -10.81 -22.04
C GLY A 86 17.57 -10.11 -21.83
N ASP A 87 17.62 -9.04 -21.05
CA ASP A 87 18.80 -8.20 -20.85
C ASP A 87 18.95 -7.77 -19.38
N LYS A 88 20.03 -8.23 -18.74
CA LYS A 88 20.31 -7.93 -17.32
C LYS A 88 20.46 -6.44 -17.05
N SER A 89 20.91 -5.64 -18.02
CA SER A 89 21.10 -4.20 -17.85
C SER A 89 19.78 -3.43 -17.69
N LYS A 90 18.66 -4.01 -18.16
CA LYS A 90 17.32 -3.41 -18.11
C LYS A 90 16.51 -3.77 -16.86
N ARG A 91 17.07 -4.61 -15.98
CA ARG A 91 16.37 -5.08 -14.78
C ARG A 91 16.06 -3.98 -13.76
N PRO A 92 16.92 -2.97 -13.54
CA PRO A 92 16.56 -1.82 -12.72
C PRO A 92 15.33 -1.08 -13.26
N GLU A 93 15.28 -0.86 -14.58
CA GLU A 93 14.12 -0.21 -15.24
C GLU A 93 12.84 -1.02 -15.06
N ALA A 94 12.92 -2.35 -15.15
CA ALA A 94 11.79 -3.24 -14.89
C ALA A 94 11.26 -3.15 -13.44
N ILE A 95 12.14 -2.96 -12.46
CA ILE A 95 11.76 -2.77 -11.07
C ILE A 95 11.05 -1.43 -10.87
N THR A 96 11.60 -0.34 -11.43
CA THR A 96 10.96 0.98 -11.38
C THR A 96 9.58 0.96 -12.03
N ALA A 97 9.47 0.40 -13.24
CA ALA A 97 8.20 0.32 -13.95
C ALA A 97 7.13 -0.48 -13.17
N ALA A 98 7.53 -1.58 -12.51
CA ALA A 98 6.63 -2.34 -11.66
C ALA A 98 6.19 -1.57 -10.41
N GLY A 99 7.10 -0.82 -9.79
CA GLY A 99 6.78 0.05 -8.64
C GLY A 99 5.80 1.15 -9.01
N ASP A 100 6.02 1.83 -10.14
CA ASP A 100 5.16 2.90 -10.64
C ASP A 100 3.76 2.37 -10.99
N LEU A 101 3.69 1.22 -11.69
CA LEU A 101 2.43 0.54 -11.98
C LEU A 101 1.68 0.20 -10.69
N ALA A 102 2.37 -0.38 -9.69
CA ALA A 102 1.75 -0.74 -8.42
C ALA A 102 1.17 0.48 -7.70
N TYR A 103 1.89 1.60 -7.71
CA TYR A 103 1.41 2.85 -7.13
C TYR A 103 0.16 3.38 -7.86
N SER A 104 0.19 3.45 -9.19
CA SER A 104 -0.94 3.92 -10.01
C SER A 104 -2.19 3.08 -9.82
N VAL A 105 -2.05 1.75 -9.86
CA VAL A 105 -3.17 0.82 -9.66
C VAL A 105 -3.75 0.94 -8.24
N LYS A 106 -2.91 1.06 -7.22
CA LYS A 106 -3.35 1.20 -5.83
C LYS A 106 -4.08 2.52 -5.58
N ALA A 107 -3.60 3.62 -6.16
CA ALA A 107 -4.20 4.95 -6.02
C ALA A 107 -5.64 5.01 -6.56
N LEU A 108 -5.92 4.24 -7.62
CA LEU A 108 -7.18 4.34 -8.36
C LEU A 108 -8.11 3.14 -8.12
N GLY A 109 -7.58 1.95 -7.80
CA GLY A 109 -8.35 0.73 -7.56
C GLY A 109 -9.31 0.82 -6.35
N GLY A 110 -8.92 1.56 -5.30
CA GLY A 110 -9.80 1.82 -4.15
C GLY A 110 -10.99 2.73 -4.49
N THR A 111 -10.81 3.65 -5.43
CA THR A 111 -11.81 4.65 -5.83
C THR A 111 -12.89 4.04 -6.72
N PHE A 112 -12.52 3.11 -7.60
CA PHE A 112 -13.41 2.51 -8.60
C PHE A 112 -13.92 1.09 -8.23
N GLN A 113 -13.94 0.73 -6.95
CA GLN A 113 -14.47 -0.56 -6.46
C GLN A 113 -13.72 -1.80 -6.98
N TYR A 114 -12.39 -1.72 -7.16
CA TYR A 114 -11.51 -2.85 -7.52
C TYR A 114 -10.57 -3.26 -6.36
N PRO A 115 -11.09 -3.74 -5.22
CA PRO A 115 -10.26 -4.04 -4.05
C PRO A 115 -9.27 -5.20 -4.31
N LEU A 116 -9.55 -6.11 -5.26
CA LEU A 116 -8.60 -7.14 -5.67
C LEU A 116 -7.40 -6.55 -6.42
N MET A 117 -7.61 -5.57 -7.31
CA MET A 117 -6.50 -4.87 -7.97
C MET A 117 -5.64 -4.14 -6.94
N THR A 118 -6.27 -3.48 -5.96
CA THR A 118 -5.55 -2.81 -4.86
C THR A 118 -4.71 -3.79 -4.03
N GLN A 119 -5.22 -5.00 -3.76
CA GLN A 119 -4.48 -6.03 -3.03
C GLN A 119 -3.29 -6.55 -3.82
N ILE A 120 -3.48 -6.87 -5.11
CA ILE A 120 -2.40 -7.33 -5.99
C ILE A 120 -1.35 -6.24 -6.16
N ALA A 121 -1.76 -4.98 -6.34
CA ALA A 121 -0.86 -3.84 -6.46
C ALA A 121 -0.06 -3.62 -5.19
N LYS A 122 -0.68 -3.70 -4.00
CA LYS A 122 0.04 -3.64 -2.72
C LYS A 122 1.04 -4.78 -2.56
N SER A 123 0.69 -5.98 -2.99
CA SER A 123 1.60 -7.13 -3.02
C SER A 123 2.82 -6.86 -3.92
N MET A 124 2.58 -6.32 -5.12
CA MET A 124 3.64 -5.94 -6.06
C MET A 124 4.53 -4.82 -5.49
N GLU A 125 3.94 -3.75 -4.95
CA GLU A 125 4.64 -2.62 -4.30
C GLU A 125 5.59 -3.10 -3.21
N ASN A 126 5.09 -3.95 -2.29
CA ASN A 126 5.91 -4.55 -1.24
C ASN A 126 7.03 -5.43 -1.84
N PHE A 127 6.71 -6.20 -2.89
CA PHE A 127 7.68 -7.07 -3.55
C PHE A 127 8.76 -6.32 -4.32
N VAL A 128 8.57 -5.05 -4.69
CA VAL A 128 9.59 -4.27 -5.41
C VAL A 128 10.23 -3.15 -4.58
N GLY A 129 9.60 -2.72 -3.48
CA GLY A 129 9.82 -1.41 -2.83
C GLY A 129 11.24 -1.04 -2.40
N GLU A 130 12.11 -2.00 -2.08
CA GLU A 130 13.50 -1.72 -1.68
C GLU A 130 14.54 -2.23 -2.70
N ARG A 131 14.08 -2.75 -3.84
CA ARG A 131 14.95 -3.41 -4.82
C ARG A 131 15.46 -2.39 -5.82
N THR A 132 16.74 -2.48 -6.14
CA THR A 132 17.36 -1.75 -7.26
C THR A 132 17.51 -2.62 -8.51
N THR A 133 17.32 -3.93 -8.36
CA THR A 133 17.38 -4.93 -9.43
C THR A 133 16.64 -6.21 -9.01
N ALA A 134 16.47 -7.14 -9.94
CA ALA A 134 15.84 -8.44 -9.70
C ALA A 134 16.59 -9.57 -10.42
N ASN A 135 16.50 -10.79 -9.90
CA ASN A 135 16.88 -11.98 -10.66
C ASN A 135 15.75 -12.42 -11.61
N GLU A 136 16.01 -13.42 -12.44
CA GLU A 136 15.02 -13.89 -13.43
C GLU A 136 13.74 -14.41 -12.77
N LYS A 137 13.86 -15.19 -11.69
CA LYS A 137 12.72 -15.73 -10.95
C LYS A 137 11.87 -14.59 -10.37
N GLN A 138 12.49 -13.54 -9.84
CA GLN A 138 11.80 -12.36 -9.32
C GLN A 138 11.10 -11.55 -10.42
N LEU A 139 11.68 -11.44 -11.62
CA LEU A 139 11.02 -10.83 -12.77
C LEU A 139 9.80 -11.64 -13.23
N LEU A 140 9.85 -12.98 -13.16
CA LEU A 140 8.70 -13.83 -13.42
C LEU A 140 7.60 -13.65 -12.37
N VAL A 141 7.95 -13.45 -11.10
CA VAL A 141 6.97 -13.08 -10.05
C VAL A 141 6.30 -11.75 -10.38
N ILE A 142 7.06 -10.75 -10.85
CA ILE A 142 6.49 -9.47 -11.31
C ILE A 142 5.53 -9.69 -12.50
N GLN A 143 5.89 -10.52 -13.48
CA GLN A 143 4.99 -10.86 -14.59
C GLN A 143 3.67 -11.48 -14.11
N LEU A 144 3.70 -12.36 -13.11
CA LEU A 144 2.50 -12.99 -12.58
C LEU A 144 1.55 -11.99 -11.89
N HIS A 145 2.09 -10.94 -11.26
CA HIS A 145 1.24 -9.86 -10.76
C HIS A 145 0.59 -9.08 -11.91
N ILE A 146 1.36 -8.77 -12.97
CA ILE A 146 0.85 -8.09 -14.16
C ILE A 146 -0.25 -8.93 -14.82
N ASP A 147 -0.04 -10.24 -15.00
CA ASP A 147 -1.03 -11.18 -15.54
C ASP A 147 -2.32 -11.18 -14.70
N SER A 148 -2.17 -11.19 -13.38
CA SER A 148 -3.32 -11.21 -12.48
C SER A 148 -4.09 -9.89 -12.52
N LEU A 149 -3.39 -8.74 -12.61
CA LEU A 149 -4.04 -7.44 -12.84
C LEU A 149 -4.79 -7.41 -14.18
N TYR A 150 -4.23 -7.99 -15.23
CA TYR A 150 -4.91 -8.14 -16.52
C TYR A 150 -6.20 -8.97 -16.41
N VAL A 151 -6.15 -10.12 -15.72
CA VAL A 151 -7.33 -11.00 -15.56
C VAL A 151 -8.45 -10.27 -14.83
N ILE A 152 -8.14 -9.58 -13.72
CA ILE A 152 -9.12 -8.83 -12.93
C ILE A 152 -9.71 -7.68 -13.76
N LEU A 153 -8.86 -6.92 -14.48
CA LEU A 153 -9.29 -5.80 -15.29
C LEU A 153 -10.13 -6.25 -16.49
N ALA A 154 -9.69 -7.28 -17.22
CA ALA A 154 -10.40 -7.82 -18.38
C ALA A 154 -11.73 -8.47 -18.00
N GLY A 155 -11.77 -9.17 -16.86
CA GLY A 155 -13.00 -9.72 -16.29
C GLY A 155 -13.91 -8.69 -15.63
N ARG A 156 -13.48 -7.43 -15.53
CA ARG A 156 -14.15 -6.35 -14.80
C ARG A 156 -14.60 -6.80 -13.40
N VAL A 157 -13.74 -7.52 -12.69
CA VAL A 157 -14.08 -8.10 -11.39
C VAL A 157 -14.07 -6.98 -10.34
N THR A 158 -15.25 -6.43 -10.08
CA THR A 158 -15.47 -5.46 -9.01
C THR A 158 -15.73 -6.15 -7.68
N GLY A 159 -15.51 -5.45 -6.57
CA GLY A 159 -15.58 -6.04 -5.25
C GLY A 159 -14.52 -7.13 -5.01
N PHE A 160 -14.77 -8.03 -4.07
CA PHE A 160 -13.78 -9.02 -3.62
C PHE A 160 -13.70 -10.29 -4.47
N GLY A 161 -14.37 -10.31 -5.63
CA GLY A 161 -14.44 -11.49 -6.50
C GLY A 161 -15.03 -12.73 -5.82
N SER A 162 -14.91 -13.87 -6.50
CA SER A 162 -15.31 -15.17 -5.99
C SER A 162 -14.15 -15.86 -5.26
N THR A 163 -14.36 -17.11 -4.83
CA THR A 163 -13.32 -17.95 -4.24
C THR A 163 -12.10 -18.11 -5.15
N VAL A 164 -12.27 -18.08 -6.48
CA VAL A 164 -11.17 -18.25 -7.44
C VAL A 164 -10.23 -17.06 -7.45
N GLU A 165 -10.76 -15.84 -7.54
CA GLU A 165 -9.94 -14.63 -7.55
C GLU A 165 -9.26 -14.40 -6.20
N GLN A 166 -9.95 -14.70 -5.09
CA GLN A 166 -9.36 -14.64 -3.75
C GLN A 166 -8.22 -15.66 -3.58
N ALA A 167 -8.40 -16.89 -4.08
CA ALA A 167 -7.34 -17.90 -4.10
C ALA A 167 -6.14 -17.45 -4.95
N THR A 168 -6.38 -16.73 -6.05
CA THR A 168 -5.33 -16.16 -6.90
C THR A 168 -4.51 -15.13 -6.15
N VAL A 169 -5.15 -14.18 -5.45
CA VAL A 169 -4.44 -13.19 -4.61
C VAL A 169 -3.63 -13.88 -3.52
N ALA A 170 -4.23 -14.86 -2.82
CA ALA A 170 -3.53 -15.60 -1.76
C ALA A 170 -2.32 -16.39 -2.30
N ALA A 171 -2.43 -16.98 -3.49
CA ALA A 171 -1.33 -17.69 -4.12
C ALA A 171 -0.19 -16.74 -4.51
N LEU A 172 -0.51 -15.56 -5.04
CA LEU A 172 0.49 -14.52 -5.35
C LEU A 172 1.24 -14.05 -4.11
N THR A 173 0.54 -13.80 -3.00
CA THR A 173 1.18 -13.38 -1.74
C THR A 173 2.17 -14.44 -1.25
N LYS A 174 1.79 -15.72 -1.25
CA LYS A 174 2.70 -16.82 -0.90
C LYS A 174 3.90 -16.90 -1.85
N LEU A 175 3.68 -16.63 -3.13
CA LEU A 175 4.75 -16.62 -4.12
C LEU A 175 5.73 -15.47 -3.86
N THR A 176 5.24 -14.27 -3.54
CA THR A 176 6.12 -13.14 -3.19
C THR A 176 6.98 -13.43 -1.98
N GLU A 177 6.40 -14.00 -0.92
CA GLU A 177 7.14 -14.40 0.29
C GLU A 177 8.24 -15.42 -0.05
N ARG A 178 7.96 -16.39 -0.92
CA ARG A 178 8.94 -17.40 -1.32
C ARG A 178 10.15 -16.84 -2.06
N TYR A 179 9.96 -15.75 -2.80
CA TYR A 179 10.97 -15.12 -3.67
C TYR A 179 11.41 -13.74 -3.19
N GLU A 180 11.10 -13.40 -1.94
CA GLU A 180 11.46 -12.14 -1.31
C GLU A 180 12.98 -11.96 -1.38
N ASP A 181 13.74 -12.91 -0.87
CA ASP A 181 15.19 -12.90 -1.02
C ASP A 181 15.61 -13.38 -2.42
N PRO A 182 16.64 -12.77 -3.03
CA PRO A 182 17.25 -13.30 -4.25
C PRO A 182 17.96 -14.62 -3.93
N ARG A 183 17.20 -15.72 -3.94
CA ARG A 183 17.76 -17.07 -3.83
C ARG A 183 18.32 -17.46 -5.19
N GLU A 184 19.62 -17.75 -5.21
CA GLU A 184 20.39 -18.18 -6.38
C GLU A 184 19.67 -19.29 -7.18
#